data_AF-A0A3B9RBQ3-F1
#
_entry.id   AF-A0A3B9RBQ3-F1
#
_cell.length_a   1.000
_cell.length_b   1.000
_cell.length_c   1.000
_cell.angle_alpha   90.00
_cell.angle_beta   90.00
_cell.angle_gamma   90.00
#
_symmetry.space_group_name_H-M   'P 1'
#
loop_
_entity.id
_entity.type
_entity.pdbx_description
1 polymer ?
#
loop_
_entity_poly.entity_id
_entity_poly.type
_entity_poly.pdbx_seq_one_letter_code
_entity_poly.pdbx_strand_id
1 'polypeptide(L)' 'TDERLIRRLKRDVNERGWNLDETLEKYQSVIKPMHEQFIEPTKEYADIIIPNNKYNTVAVEIVKSIINEKIMQS' A
#
# COMPACT_ATOMS: atom_id res chain seq x y z
N THR A 1 8.87 -0.12 0.60
CA THR A 1 9.93 -0.97 0.02
C THR A 1 9.47 -1.56 -1.29
N ASP A 2 10.43 -1.87 -2.16
CA ASP A 2 10.28 -2.45 -3.49
C ASP A 2 9.55 -3.82 -3.51
N GLU A 3 9.24 -4.37 -2.34
CA GLU A 3 8.36 -5.54 -2.17
C GLU A 3 6.91 -5.28 -2.59
N ARG A 4 6.42 -4.02 -2.52
CA ARG A 4 5.11 -3.66 -3.09
C ARG A 4 5.14 -3.69 -4.62
N LEU A 5 6.28 -3.33 -5.20
CA LEU A 5 6.52 -3.34 -6.65
C LEU A 5 6.52 -4.77 -7.20
N ILE A 6 7.29 -5.69 -6.61
CA ILE A 6 7.37 -7.09 -7.07
C ILE A 6 6.00 -7.76 -7.03
N ARG A 7 5.19 -7.50 -5.99
CA ARG A 7 3.82 -8.02 -5.90
C ARG A 7 2.90 -7.44 -6.97
N ARG A 8 3.02 -6.14 -7.25
CA ARG A 8 2.23 -5.48 -8.29
C ARG A 8 2.59 -5.97 -9.69
N LEU A 9 3.88 -6.10 -10.00
CA LEU A 9 4.39 -6.63 -11.26
C LEU A 9 3.88 -8.05 -11.50
N LYS A 10 4.04 -8.94 -10.52
CA LYS A 10 3.54 -10.32 -10.62
C LYS A 10 2.03 -10.37 -10.89
N ARG A 11 1.26 -9.50 -10.24
CA ARG A 11 -0.20 -9.43 -10.43
C ARG A 11 -0.58 -8.89 -11.82
N ASP A 12 0.04 -7.80 -12.26
CA ASP A 12 -0.30 -7.18 -13.54
C ASP A 12 0.10 -8.06 -14.74
N VAL A 13 1.21 -8.82 -14.63
CA VAL A 13 1.59 -9.82 -15.64
C VAL A 13 0.68 -11.05 -15.60
N ASN A 14 0.46 -11.65 -14.42
CA ASN A 14 -0.26 -12.93 -14.32
C ASN A 14 -1.78 -12.82 -14.43
N GLU A 15 -2.38 -11.74 -13.94
CA GLU A 15 -3.85 -11.59 -13.88
C GLU A 15 -4.40 -10.65 -14.97
N ARG A 16 -3.57 -9.75 -15.51
CA ARG A 16 -4.00 -8.75 -16.51
C ARG A 16 -3.30 -8.88 -17.86
N GLY A 17 -2.32 -9.79 -17.98
CA GLY A 17 -1.65 -10.12 -19.24
C GLY A 17 -0.72 -9.01 -19.75
N TRP A 18 -0.21 -8.13 -18.89
CA TRP A 18 0.66 -7.03 -19.30
C TRP A 18 2.10 -7.51 -19.57
N ASN A 19 2.79 -6.81 -20.46
CA ASN A 19 4.21 -7.05 -20.71
C ASN A 19 5.05 -6.59 -19.49
N LEU A 20 5.99 -7.43 -19.07
CA LEU A 20 6.88 -7.15 -17.94
C LEU A 20 7.72 -5.90 -18.17
N ASP A 21 8.31 -5.74 -19.36
CA ASP A 21 9.24 -4.65 -19.66
C ASP A 21 8.53 -3.28 -19.66
N GLU A 22 7.37 -3.21 -20.31
CA GLU A 22 6.52 -2.01 -20.30
C GLU A 22 6.05 -1.65 -18.88
N THR A 23 5.75 -2.66 -18.07
CA THR A 23 5.31 -2.44 -16.68
C THR A 23 6.45 -1.92 -15.81
N LEU A 24 7.69 -2.41 -16.03
CA LEU A 24 8.89 -1.92 -15.36
C LEU A 24 9.23 -0.48 -15.77
N GLU A 25 9.17 -0.17 -17.06
CA GLU A 25 9.43 1.17 -17.58
C GLU A 25 8.43 2.18 -17.02
N LYS A 26 7.13 1.85 -17.03
CA LYS A 26 6.07 2.70 -16.45
C LYS A 26 6.26 2.92 -14.95
N TYR A 27 6.77 1.92 -14.24
CA TYR A 27 7.07 2.08 -12.82
C TYR A 27 8.19 3.10 -12.58
N GLN A 28 9.32 2.96 -13.29
CA GLN A 28 10.46 3.84 -13.10
C GLN A 28 10.19 5.28 -13.56
N SER A 29 9.51 5.43 -14.69
CA SER A 29 9.26 6.73 -15.32
C SER A 29 8.15 7.54 -14.65
N VAL A 30 7.10 6.88 -14.13
CA VAL A 30 5.91 7.56 -13.63
C VAL A 30 5.63 7.21 -12.17
N ILE A 31 5.49 5.93 -11.83
CA ILE A 31 4.94 5.56 -10.52
C ILE A 31 5.89 5.87 -9.36
N LYS A 32 7.18 5.59 -9.50
CA LYS A 32 8.16 5.87 -8.44
C LYS A 32 8.31 7.38 -8.18
N PRO A 33 8.54 8.24 -9.19
CA PRO A 33 8.59 9.69 -8.97
C PRO A 33 7.30 10.24 -8.36
N MET A 34 6.13 9.80 -8.84
CA MET A 34 4.85 10.25 -8.29
C MET A 34 4.63 9.79 -6.86
N HIS A 35 5.08 8.58 -6.51
CA HIS A 35 5.02 8.10 -5.12
C HIS A 35 5.93 8.93 -4.22
N GLU A 36 7.17 9.16 -4.61
CA GLU A 36 8.14 9.94 -3.83
C GLU A 36 7.71 11.40 -3.68
N GLN A 37 7.14 11.99 -4.73
CA GLN A 37 6.71 13.39 -4.73
C GLN A 37 5.39 13.62 -3.99
N PHE A 38 4.43 12.70 -4.09
CA PHE A 38 3.04 12.96 -3.63
C PHE A 38 2.50 11.98 -2.60
N ILE A 39 3.03 10.75 -2.51
CA ILE A 39 2.48 9.72 -1.60
C ILE A 39 3.33 9.60 -0.34
N GLU A 40 4.65 9.45 -0.46
CA GLU A 40 5.54 9.31 0.70
C GLU A 40 5.43 10.50 1.67
N PRO A 41 5.36 11.78 1.23
CA PRO A 41 5.21 12.91 2.15
C PRO A 41 3.89 12.88 2.94
N THR A 42 2.84 12.27 2.40
CA THR A 42 1.54 12.22 3.10
C THR A 42 1.55 11.34 4.35
N LYS A 43 2.55 10.46 4.46
CA LYS A 43 2.77 9.60 5.62
C LYS A 43 3.02 10.38 6.91
N GLU A 44 3.56 11.60 6.82
CA GLU A 44 3.81 12.46 8.00
C GLU A 44 2.52 12.92 8.68
N TYR A 45 1.39 12.90 7.97
CA TYR A 45 0.09 13.31 8.50
C TYR A 45 -0.72 12.13 9.06
N ALA A 46 -0.20 10.90 9.03
CA ALA A 46 -0.92 9.75 9.52
C ALA A 46 -0.83 9.63 11.05
N ASP A 47 -1.96 9.50 11.73
CA ASP A 47 -2.00 9.23 13.17
C ASP A 47 -1.36 7.88 13.54
N ILE A 48 -1.50 6.89 12.65
CA ILE A 48 -1.01 5.53 12.86
C ILE A 48 -0.41 4.98 11.56
N ILE A 49 0.82 4.45 11.64
CA ILE A 49 1.46 3.70 10.55
C ILE A 49 1.40 2.20 10.87
N ILE A 50 0.72 1.42 10.03
CA ILE A 50 0.63 -0.04 10.17
C ILE A 50 1.67 -0.70 9.25
N PRO A 51 2.71 -1.35 9.78
CA PRO A 51 3.70 -2.05 8.97
C PRO A 51 3.14 -3.37 8.41
N ASN A 52 3.54 -3.71 7.18
CA ASN A 52 3.05 -4.88 6.44
C ASN A 52 3.94 -6.13 6.60
N ASN A 53 4.83 -6.16 7.60
CA ASN A 53 5.93 -7.12 7.65
C ASN A 53 5.47 -8.57 7.95
N LYS A 54 4.25 -8.78 8.46
CA LYS A 54 3.57 -10.07 8.66
C LYS A 54 2.04 -9.86 8.65
N TYR A 55 1.26 -10.95 8.60
CA TYR A 55 -0.18 -10.91 8.90
C TYR A 55 -0.38 -10.25 10.28
N ASN A 56 -0.73 -8.97 10.29
CA ASN A 56 -0.81 -8.17 11.50
C ASN A 56 -2.25 -8.17 12.01
N THR A 57 -2.67 -9.33 12.53
CA THR A 57 -4.01 -9.51 13.12
C THR A 57 -4.26 -8.50 14.23
N VAL A 58 -3.22 -8.16 15.00
CA VAL A 58 -3.26 -7.16 16.07
C VAL A 58 -3.64 -5.78 15.54
N ALA A 59 -3.02 -5.30 14.46
CA ALA A 59 -3.36 -3.99 13.89
C ALA A 59 -4.80 -3.96 13.36
N VAL A 60 -5.28 -5.05 12.77
CA VAL A 60 -6.67 -5.17 12.32
C VAL A 60 -7.64 -5.10 13.51
N GLU A 61 -7.29 -5.75 14.62
CA GLU A 61 -8.10 -5.77 15.84
C GLU A 61 -8.16 -4.39 16.51
N ILE A 62 -7.06 -3.65 16.54
CA ILE A 62 -7.02 -2.25 17.01
C ILE A 62 -7.99 -1.37 16.20
N VAL A 63 -7.90 -1.44 14.87
CA VAL A 63 -8.79 -0.66 13.99
C VAL A 63 -10.25 -1.04 14.19
N LYS A 64 -10.56 -2.33 14.33
CA LYS A 64 -11.92 -2.81 14.63
C LYS A 64 -12.44 -2.26 15.95
N SER A 65 -11.63 -2.28 17.00
CA SER A 65 -12.01 -1.76 18.32
C SER A 65 -12.33 -0.26 18.28
N ILE A 66 -11.50 0.55 17.60
CA ILE A 66 -11.73 1.99 17.43
C ILE A 66 -13.05 2.26 16.69
N ILE A 67 -13.32 1.50 15.62
CA ILE A 67 -14.58 1.64 14.86
C ILE A 67 -15.78 1.28 15.74
N ASN A 68 -15.71 0.16 16.46
CA ASN A 68 -16.80 -0.30 17.33
C ASN A 68 -17.08 0.69 18.46
N GLU A 69 -16.03 1.21 19.10
CA GLU A 69 -16.16 2.24 20.14
C GLU A 69 -16.88 3.48 19.60
N LYS A 70 -16.49 3.95 18.40
CA LYS A 70 -17.10 5.13 17.79
C LYS A 70 -18.58 4.92 17.42
N ILE A 71 -18.93 3.72 16.97
CA ILE A 71 -20.32 3.35 16.68
C ILE A 71 -21.15 3.27 17.98
N MET A 72 -20.60 2.71 19.06
CA MET A 72 -21.29 2.58 20.34
C MET A 72 -21.49 3.91 21.08
N GLN A 73 -20.66 4.92 20.78
CA GLN A 73 -20.78 6.27 21.34
C GLN A 73 -21.72 7.19 20.53
N SER A 74 -22.24 6.71 19.38
CA SER A 74 -23.21 7.41 18.53
C SER A 74 -24.64 7.00 18.85
#